data_AF-A0A3C0NX69-F1
#
_entry.id   AF-A0A3C0NX69-F1
#
_cell.length_a   1.000
_cell.length_b   1.000
_cell.length_c   1.000
_cell.angle_alpha   90.00
_cell.angle_beta   90.00
_cell.angle_gamma   90.00
#
_symmetry.space_group_name_H-M   'P 1'
#
loop_
_entity.id
_entity.type
_entity.pdbx_description
1 polymer ?
#
loop_
_entity_poly.entity_id
_entity_poly.type
_entity_poly.pdbx_seq_one_letter_code
_entity_poly.pdbx_strand_id
1 'polypeptide(L)' 'MSAVVDRLGVDPKELIDEVLKAYPEKSAKRRAKHLNVHEEGKTDCDVKSNIKSLPGVMTIRG' A
#
# COMPACT_ATOMS: atom_id res chain seq x y z
N MET A 1 -10.20 -10.36 -7.52
CA MET A 1 -10.02 -9.74 -6.19
C MET A 1 -10.96 -8.55 -5.94
N SER A 2 -11.73 -8.04 -6.92
CA SER A 2 -12.66 -6.91 -6.68
C SER A 2 -13.86 -7.28 -5.79
N ALA A 3 -14.40 -8.49 -5.93
CA ALA A 3 -15.65 -8.90 -5.27
C ALA A 3 -15.63 -9.02 -3.72
N VAL A 4 -14.50 -8.83 -3.02
CA VAL A 4 -14.45 -8.88 -1.54
C VAL A 4 -14.45 -7.47 -0.93
N VAL A 5 -13.82 -6.50 -1.58
CA VAL A 5 -13.76 -5.10 -1.11
C VAL A 5 -15.13 -4.44 -1.25
N ASP A 6 -15.83 -4.71 -2.36
CA ASP A 6 -17.18 -4.20 -2.62
C ASP A 6 -18.23 -4.72 -1.60
N ARG A 7 -17.97 -5.85 -0.93
CA ARG A 7 -18.87 -6.46 0.06
C ARG A 7 -18.72 -5.87 1.46
N LEU A 8 -17.62 -5.18 1.74
CA LEU A 8 -17.33 -4.59 3.04
C LEU A 8 -17.61 -3.08 3.09
N GLY A 9 -17.88 -2.45 1.93
CA GLY A 9 -18.14 -1.02 1.83
C GLY A 9 -16.95 -0.16 2.27
N VAL A 10 -15.74 -0.72 2.23
CA VAL A 10 -14.53 -0.04 2.67
C VAL A 10 -13.82 0.55 1.47
N ASP A 11 -13.61 1.86 1.48
CA ASP A 11 -12.84 2.54 0.47
C ASP A 11 -11.35 2.12 0.57
N PRO A 12 -10.77 1.50 -0.47
CA PRO A 12 -9.41 0.95 -0.41
C PRO A 12 -8.34 2.04 -0.21
N LYS A 13 -8.64 3.30 -0.58
CA LYS A 13 -7.76 4.45 -0.34
C LYS A 13 -7.73 4.82 1.14
N GLU A 14 -8.89 4.80 1.82
CA GLU A 14 -8.99 5.10 3.25
C GLU A 14 -8.31 4.03 4.11
N LEU A 15 -8.47 2.76 3.74
CA LEU A 15 -7.79 1.64 4.41
C LEU A 15 -6.25 1.79 4.37
N ILE A 16 -5.71 2.22 3.23
CA ILE A 16 -4.26 2.46 3.09
C ILE A 16 -3.82 3.58 4.03
N ASP A 17 -4.59 4.67 4.14
CA ASP A 17 -4.27 5.79 5.02
C ASP A 17 -4.34 5.42 6.50
N GLU A 18 -5.31 4.61 6.92
CA GLU A 18 -5.39 4.06 8.27
C GLU A 18 -4.15 3.22 8.63
N VAL A 19 -3.73 2.34 7.72
CA VAL A 19 -2.53 1.52 7.91
C VAL A 19 -1.26 2.37 7.94
N LEU A 20 -1.21 3.46 7.17
CA LEU A 20 -0.05 4.36 7.15
C LEU A 20 0.11 5.18 8.44
N LYS A 21 -0.99 5.49 9.16
CA LYS A 21 -0.95 6.21 10.46
C LYS A 21 -0.23 5.43 11.56
N ALA A 22 -0.19 4.10 11.48
CA ALA A 22 0.54 3.26 12.44
C ALA A 22 2.06 3.36 12.28
N TYR A 23 2.56 3.89 11.15
CA TYR A 23 4.00 4.01 10.90
C TYR A 23 4.55 5.38 11.32
N PRO A 24 5.81 5.43 11.81
CA PRO A 24 6.53 6.69 11.94
C PRO A 24 6.62 7.43 10.61
N GLU A 25 6.64 8.77 10.62
CA GLU A 25 6.53 9.62 9.42
C GLU A 25 7.48 9.24 8.27
N LYS A 26 8.74 8.89 8.60
CA LYS A 26 9.76 8.50 7.61
C LYS A 26 9.42 7.17 6.91
N SER A 27 8.86 6.23 7.67
CA SER A 27 8.45 4.92 7.18
C SER A 27 7.13 5.00 6.43
N ALA A 28 6.18 5.80 6.91
CA ALA A 28 4.90 6.07 6.25
C ALA A 28 5.12 6.66 4.85
N LYS A 29 5.92 7.73 4.72
CA LYS A 29 6.24 8.36 3.42
C LYS A 29 6.93 7.41 2.43
N ARG A 30 7.67 6.42 2.93
CA ARG A 30 8.31 5.40 2.09
C ARG A 30 7.32 4.29 1.72
N ARG A 31 6.50 3.80 2.65
CA ARG A 31 5.47 2.77 2.43
C ARG A 31 4.34 3.26 1.52
N ALA A 32 3.95 4.52 1.60
CA ALA A 32 2.93 5.14 0.74
C ALA A 32 3.25 5.01 -0.76
N LYS A 33 4.54 5.04 -1.14
CA LYS A 33 4.96 4.88 -2.54
C LYS A 33 4.88 3.44 -3.05
N HIS A 34 4.65 2.48 -2.16
CA HIS A 34 4.61 1.04 -2.44
C HIS A 34 3.18 0.47 -2.30
N LEU A 35 2.20 1.28 -1.92
CA LEU A 35 0.79 0.91 -1.78
C LEU A 35 -0.01 1.80 -2.71
N ASN A 36 -0.74 1.21 -3.66
CA ASN A 36 -1.65 1.94 -4.53
C ASN A 36 -2.89 1.09 -4.81
N VAL A 37 -3.99 1.75 -5.16
CA VAL A 37 -5.22 1.07 -5.58
C VAL A 37 -5.16 0.88 -7.09
N HIS A 38 -5.45 -0.35 -7.53
CA HIS A 38 -5.55 -0.63 -8.95
C HIS A 38 -6.82 0.03 -9.52
N GLU A 39 -6.66 0.87 -10.54
CA GLU A 39 -7.76 1.39 -11.35
C GLU A 39 -7.75 0.67 -12.70
N GLU A 40 -8.88 0.08 -13.13
CA GLU A 40 -8.97 -0.65 -14.39
C GLU A 40 -8.71 0.30 -15.59
N GLY A 41 -7.79 -0.07 -16.48
CA GLY A 41 -7.43 0.71 -17.67
C GLY A 41 -6.15 1.54 -17.58
N LYS A 42 -5.52 1.68 -16.40
CA LYS A 42 -4.15 2.18 -16.28
C LYS A 42 -3.18 1.00 -16.29
N THR A 43 -2.42 0.86 -17.38
CA THR A 43 -1.35 -0.15 -17.51
C THR A 43 -0.09 0.20 -16.70
N ASP A 44 0.03 1.47 -16.28
CA ASP A 44 1.16 1.93 -15.49
C ASP A 44 0.97 1.56 -14.02
N CYS A 45 1.68 0.54 -13.59
CA CYS A 45 1.85 0.22 -12.17
C CYS A 45 2.68 1.33 -11.50
N ASP A 46 2.03 2.40 -11.05
CA ASP A 46 2.61 3.54 -10.30
C ASP A 46 3.13 3.16 -8.89
N VAL A 47 3.40 1.89 -8.66
CA VAL A 47 3.93 1.34 -7.42
C VAL A 47 5.44 1.27 -7.52
N LYS A 48 6.15 1.98 -6.64
CA LYS A 48 7.61 1.83 -6.57
C LYS A 48 7.94 0.44 -6.05
N SER A 49 8.71 -0.30 -6.82
CA SER A 49 9.18 -1.65 -6.49
C SER A 49 10.70 -1.69 -6.44
N ASN A 50 11.27 -2.80 -5.98
CA ASN A 50 12.73 -3.03 -5.93
C ASN A 50 13.55 -2.00 -5.12
N ILE A 51 12.96 -1.40 -4.08
CA ILE A 51 13.67 -0.53 -3.13
C ILE A 51 14.04 -1.34 -1.88
N LYS A 52 15.18 -1.01 -1.24
CA LYS A 52 15.62 -1.63 0.03
C LYS A 52 14.49 -1.60 1.07
N SER A 53 14.30 -2.73 1.75
CA SER A 53 13.33 -2.86 2.83
C SER A 53 13.64 -1.88 3.97
N LEU A 54 12.59 -1.40 4.63
CA LEU A 54 12.76 -0.55 5.81
C LEU A 54 13.28 -1.40 7.00
N PRO A 55 14.25 -0.90 7.77
CA PRO A 55 14.74 -1.60 8.95
C PRO A 55 13.65 -1.67 10.03
N GLY A 56 13.58 -2.79 10.75
CA GLY A 56 12.60 -3.01 11.82
C GLY A 56 11.16 -3.25 11.34
N VAL A 57 10.93 -3.33 10.03
CA VAL A 57 9.66 -3.79 9.46
C VAL A 57 9.80 -5.28 9.21
N MET A 58 8.85 -6.09 9.69
CA MET A 58 8.79 -7.53 9.45
C MET A 58 8.50 -7.81 7.96
N THR A 59 9.50 -7.58 7.11
CA THR A 59 9.45 -7.84 5.67
C THR A 59 9.48 -9.34 5.40
N ILE A 60 8.76 -9.77 4.37
CA ILE A 60 8.68 -11.18 3.95
C ILE A 60 9.87 -11.54 3.04
N ARG A 61 10.75 -10.58 2.72
CA ARG A 61 11.96 -10.82 1.94
C ARG A 61 12.96 -11.65 2.77
N GLY A 62 13.44 -12.74 2.17
CA GLY A 62 14.57 -13.54 2.67
C GLY A 62 15.92 -12.90 2.37
#